data_AF-A0A834WA96-F1
#
_entry.id   AF-A0A834WA96-F1
#
_cell.length_a   1.000
_cell.length_b   1.000
_cell.length_c   1.000
_cell.angle_alpha   90.00
_cell.angle_beta   90.00
_cell.angle_gamma   90.00
#
_symmetry.space_group_name_H-M   'P 1'
#
loop_
_entity.id
_entity.type
_entity.pdbx_description
1 polymer ?
#
loop_
_entity_poly.entity_id
_entity_poly.type
_entity_poly.pdbx_seq_one_letter_code
_entity_poly.pdbx_strand_id
1 'polypeptide(L)' 'MGNGLLKFNGMNYADWSEQIQFRLGAMDLDLAIVSEKPAAITKTSTEDAKSLYEAWERSNRLSLNLMKMTMQRSS' A
#
# COMPACT_ATOMS: atom_id res chain seq x y z
N MET A 1 -13.04 15.73 11.35
CA MET A 1 -13.17 14.71 10.28
C MET A 1 -12.90 13.36 10.92
N GLY A 2 -13.94 12.54 11.09
CA GLY A 2 -13.86 11.29 11.85
C GLY A 2 -13.04 10.22 11.14
N ASN A 3 -12.42 9.33 11.91
CA ASN A 3 -11.58 8.22 11.46
C ASN A 3 -12.38 7.16 10.65
N GLY A 4 -12.87 7.52 9.47
CA GLY A 4 -13.77 6.71 8.61
C GLY A 4 -13.10 5.56 7.86
N LEU A 5 -12.06 4.97 8.44
CA LEU A 5 -11.45 3.75 7.94
C LEU A 5 -12.18 2.54 8.54
N LEU A 6 -12.66 1.66 7.68
CA LEU A 6 -13.22 0.37 8.07
C LEU A 6 -12.11 -0.43 8.77
N LYS A 7 -12.39 -0.89 9.99
CA LYS A 7 -11.45 -1.76 10.71
C LYS A 7 -11.71 -3.20 10.33
N PHE A 8 -10.66 -3.97 10.13
CA PHE A 8 -10.75 -5.40 9.90
C PHE A 8 -11.14 -6.11 11.20
N ASN A 9 -12.22 -6.90 11.15
CA ASN A 9 -12.77 -7.63 12.30
C ASN A 9 -12.69 -9.15 12.15
N GLY A 10 -11.95 -9.65 11.15
CA GLY A 10 -11.85 -11.08 10.83
C GLY A 10 -12.92 -11.60 9.87
N MET A 11 -14.10 -10.96 9.80
CA MET A 11 -15.23 -11.40 8.99
C MET A 11 -15.49 -10.51 7.77
N ASN A 12 -15.00 -9.26 7.79
CA ASN A 12 -15.26 -8.26 6.76
C ASN A 12 -14.12 -8.09 5.74
N TYR A 13 -13.40 -9.17 5.41
CA TYR A 13 -12.23 -9.08 4.52
C TYR A 13 -12.54 -8.41 3.18
N ALA A 14 -13.64 -8.78 2.52
CA ALA A 14 -14.03 -8.24 1.23
C ALA A 14 -14.19 -6.70 1.30
N ASP A 15 -15.10 -6.21 2.13
CA ASP A 15 -15.37 -4.79 2.31
C ASP A 15 -14.13 -4.00 2.77
N TRP A 16 -13.33 -4.59 3.66
CA TRP A 16 -12.11 -3.97 4.15
C TRP A 16 -11.05 -3.85 3.06
N SER A 17 -10.83 -4.93 2.30
CA SER A 17 -9.86 -4.95 1.21
C SER A 17 -10.23 -3.95 0.11
N GLU A 18 -11.51 -3.88 -0.25
CA GLU A 18 -12.01 -2.95 -1.26
C GLU A 18 -11.83 -1.50 -0.82
N GLN A 19 -12.19 -1.15 0.43
CA GLN A 19 -12.01 0.21 0.92
C GLN A 19 -10.52 0.61 0.98
N ILE A 20 -9.64 -0.31 1.39
CA ILE A 20 -8.20 -0.06 1.43
C ILE A 20 -7.66 0.17 0.01
N GLN A 21 -8.01 -0.68 -0.95
CA GLN A 21 -7.60 -0.54 -2.34
C GLN A 21 -8.09 0.78 -2.96
N PHE A 22 -9.37 1.12 -2.77
CA PHE A 22 -9.94 2.37 -3.26
C PHE A 22 -9.20 3.60 -2.72
N ARG A 23 -8.91 3.62 -1.41
CA ARG A 23 -8.17 4.73 -0.79
C ARG A 23 -6.75 4.83 -1.28
N LEU A 24 -6.07 3.71 -1.46
CA LEU A 24 -4.68 3.71 -1.97
C LEU A 24 -4.63 4.20 -3.40
N GLY A 25 -5.56 3.76 -4.26
CA GLY A 25 -5.69 4.27 -5.63
C GLY A 25 -5.98 5.77 -5.66
N ALA A 26 -6.90 6.26 -4.82
CA ALA A 26 -7.22 7.69 -4.73
C ALA A 26 -6.05 8.58 -4.22
N MET A 27 -5.01 7.97 -3.65
CA MET A 27 -3.81 8.65 -3.14
C MET A 27 -2.57 8.41 -4.01
N ASP A 28 -2.70 7.73 -5.15
CA ASP A 28 -1.60 7.28 -6.01
C ASP A 28 -0.57 6.40 -5.26
N LEU A 29 -1.06 5.56 -4.35
CA LEU A 29 -0.27 4.65 -3.51
C LEU A 29 -0.53 3.18 -3.82
N ASP A 30 -1.23 2.86 -4.91
CA ASP A 30 -1.57 1.51 -5.33
C ASP A 30 -0.52 0.84 -6.24
N LEU A 31 0.56 1.54 -6.60
CA LEU A 31 1.63 1.00 -7.46
C LEU A 31 2.14 -0.36 -6.99
N ALA A 32 2.40 -0.53 -5.69
CA ALA A 32 2.85 -1.81 -5.14
C ALA A 32 1.78 -2.91 -5.05
N ILE A 33 0.51 -2.54 -5.25
CA ILE A 33 -0.62 -3.47 -5.32
C ILE A 33 -0.82 -3.94 -6.76
N VAL A 34 -0.69 -3.03 -7.73
CA VAL A 34 -1.02 -3.31 -9.15
C VAL A 34 0.19 -3.72 -9.99
N SER A 35 1.42 -3.55 -9.49
CA SER A 35 2.64 -3.94 -10.19
C SER A 35 3.51 -4.89 -9.37
N GLU A 36 4.26 -5.74 -10.08
CA GLU A 36 5.32 -6.53 -9.46
C GLU A 36 6.40 -5.64 -8.84
N LYS A 37 7.13 -6.22 -7.87
CA LYS A 37 8.28 -5.56 -7.25
C LYS A 37 9.36 -5.30 -8.32
N PRO A 38 9.81 -4.04 -8.50
CA PRO A 38 10.91 -3.73 -9.41
C PRO A 38 12.19 -4.44 -9.00
N ALA A 39 13.08 -4.66 -9.97
CA ALA A 39 14.40 -5.19 -9.70
C ALA A 39 15.15 -4.31 -8.69
N ALA A 40 15.98 -4.94 -7.86
CA ALA A 40 16.81 -4.20 -6.91
C ALA A 40 17.72 -3.20 -7.65
N ILE A 41 17.82 -1.99 -7.11
CA ILE A 41 18.73 -0.97 -7.64
C ILE A 41 20.17 -1.47 -7.54
N THR A 42 20.91 -1.33 -8.63
CA THR A 42 22.35 -1.60 -8.70
C THR A 42 23.11 -0.33 -9.05
N LYS A 43 24.45 -0.37 -8.98
CA LYS A 43 25.30 0.79 -9.34
C LYS A 43 25.12 1.26 -10.78
N THR A 44 24.64 0.38 -11.67
CA THR A 44 24.42 0.64 -13.10
C THR A 44 22.97 0.90 -13.46
N SER A 45 22.07 0.99 -12.47
CA SER A 45 20.66 1.29 -12.72
C SER A 45 20.49 2.69 -13.30
N THR A 46 19.62 2.81 -14.30
CA THR A 46 19.21 4.10 -14.86
C THR A 46 18.45 4.92 -13.83
N GLU A 47 18.37 6.22 -14.04
CA GLU A 47 17.64 7.11 -13.14
C GLU A 47 16.15 6.73 -13.08
N ASP A 48 15.52 6.44 -14.22
CA ASP A 48 14.14 5.97 -14.30
C ASP A 48 13.90 4.69 -13.48
N ALA A 49 14.86 3.73 -13.51
CA ALA A 49 14.74 2.50 -12.73
C ALA A 49 14.82 2.77 -11.22
N LYS A 50 15.64 3.73 -10.80
CA LYS A 50 15.69 4.16 -9.39
C LYS A 50 14.40 4.86 -8.99
N SER A 51 13.92 5.80 -9.80
CA SER A 51 12.66 6.51 -9.54
C SER A 51 11.46 5.57 -9.46
N LEU A 52 11.39 4.56 -10.34
CA LEU A 52 10.36 3.53 -10.28
C LEU A 52 10.43 2.72 -8.99
N TYR A 53 11.64 2.29 -8.60
CA TYR A 53 11.83 1.54 -7.36
C TYR A 53 11.45 2.38 -6.12
N GLU A 54 11.84 3.66 -6.06
CA GLU A 54 11.48 4.57 -4.97
C GLU A 54 9.98 4.81 -4.87
N ALA A 55 9.31 5.02 -6.00
CA ALA A 55 7.86 5.16 -6.06
C ALA A 55 7.15 3.89 -5.57
N TRP A 56 7.62 2.72 -6.03
CA TRP A 56 7.08 1.43 -5.61
C TRP A 56 7.31 1.18 -4.12
N GLU A 57 8.51 1.45 -3.61
CA GLU A 57 8.85 1.28 -2.19
C GLU A 57 8.00 2.19 -1.30
N ARG A 58 7.82 3.46 -1.71
CA ARG A 58 6.96 4.40 -1.00
C ARG A 58 5.52 3.91 -0.96
N SER A 59 4.97 3.47 -2.09
CA SER A 59 3.63 2.89 -2.19
C SER A 59 3.50 1.66 -1.28
N ASN A 60 4.44 0.71 -1.33
CA ASN A 60 4.45 -0.50 -0.50
C ASN A 60 4.46 -0.18 1.01
N ARG A 61 5.35 0.73 1.43
CA ARG A 61 5.49 1.13 2.83
C ARG A 61 4.22 1.78 3.37
N LEU A 62 3.62 2.68 2.60
CA LEU A 62 2.42 3.41 3.02
C LEU A 62 1.18 2.50 3.01
N SER A 63 1.04 1.65 2.00
CA SER A 63 -0.01 0.62 1.94
C SER A 63 0.01 -0.28 3.17
N LEU A 64 1.20 -0.78 3.53
CA LEU A 64 1.38 -1.63 4.71
C LEU A 64 1.01 -0.91 6.02
N ASN A 65 1.39 0.37 6.16
CA ASN A 65 1.04 1.16 7.34
C ASN A 65 -0.48 1.36 7.46
N LEU A 66 -1.16 1.66 6.35
CA LEU A 66 -2.61 1.83 6.34
C LEU A 66 -3.33 0.52 6.70
N MET A 67 -2.89 -0.61 6.13
CA MET A 67 -3.40 -1.93 6.49
C MET A 67 -3.20 -2.21 7.98
N LYS A 68 -2.01 -1.95 8.54
CA LYS A 68 -1.73 -2.15 9.97
C LYS A 68 -2.58 -1.26 10.90
N MET A 69 -2.84 -0.01 10.50
CA MET A 69 -3.69 0.90 11.29
C MET A 69 -5.16 0.47 11.35
N THR A 70 -5.61 -0.30 10.35
CA THR A 70 -7.00 -0.73 10.22
C THR A 70 -7.23 -2.17 10.66
N MET A 71 -6.18 -2.99 10.75
CA MET A 71 -6.22 -4.27 11.44
C MET A 71 -6.41 -4.08 12.96
N GLN A 72 -7.41 -4.73 13.56
CA GLN A 72 -7.57 -4.74 15.01
C GLN A 72 -6.34 -5.41 15.64
N ARG A 73 -5.65 -4.73 16.57
CA ARG A 73 -4.69 -5.40 17.44
C ARG A 73 -5.51 -6.33 18.35
N SER A 74 -5.35 -7.64 18.20
CA SER A 74 -5.90 -8.61 19.15
C SER A 74 -5.37 -8.27 20.54
N SER A 75 -6.27 -7.89 21.45
CA SER A 75 -5.99 -7.71 22.89
C SER A 75 -5.85 -9.04 23.59
#